data_AF-A0A1T2KZ49-F1
#
_entry.id   AF-A0A1T2KZ49-F1
#
_cell.length_a   1.000
_cell.length_b   1.000
_cell.length_c   1.000
_cell.angle_alpha   90.00
_cell.angle_beta   90.00
_cell.angle_gamma   90.00
#
_symmetry.space_group_name_H-M   'P 1'
#
loop_
_entity.id
_entity.type
_entity.pdbx_description
1 polymer ?
#
loop_
_entity_poly.entity_id
_entity_poly.type
_entity_poly.pdbx_seq_one_letter_code
_entity_poly.pdbx_strand_id
1 'polypeptide(L)'
;MYMSDLKVFRIILIFAALFSSACEQRTAPWEAEARDVEATLLWLDDADPIRMAIDDLGSNSIKFYQVCSYSCASVGIGYLNGKRCFPLVEHIPIKGTSDIILSEEHERLMGVAHRFATQYNTEVARFLNDKGVSKCDHGVDWGAARNSLTDFVWSLNRDISKQGHVGAYPVKNKWGQIEPPPV
;
A
#
# COMPACT_ATOMS: atom_id res chain seq x y z
N MET A 1 -68.45 29.51 -25.76
CA MET A 1 -67.56 30.19 -24.80
C MET A 1 -66.41 29.22 -24.47
N TYR A 2 -65.44 29.08 -25.38
CA TYR A 2 -64.31 28.14 -25.28
C TYR A 2 -63.10 28.83 -25.91
N MET A 3 -62.54 29.86 -25.27
CA MET A 3 -61.39 30.60 -25.82
C MET A 3 -60.43 31.14 -24.76
N SER A 4 -60.45 30.58 -23.54
CA SER A 4 -59.61 31.06 -22.42
C SER A 4 -58.53 30.06 -21.96
N ASP A 5 -58.66 28.76 -22.25
CA ASP A 5 -57.79 27.73 -21.67
C ASP A 5 -56.50 27.45 -22.47
N LEU A 6 -56.42 27.87 -23.74
CA LEU A 6 -55.27 27.53 -24.59
C LEU A 6 -54.01 28.37 -24.28
N LYS A 7 -54.15 29.51 -23.61
CA LYS A 7 -53.01 30.41 -23.27
C LYS A 7 -52.31 30.00 -21.96
N VAL A 8 -53.06 29.48 -20.99
CA VAL A 8 -52.49 29.05 -19.69
C VAL A 8 -51.66 27.77 -19.87
N PHE A 9 -52.11 26.84 -20.72
CA PHE A 9 -51.40 25.59 -21.00
C PHE A 9 -50.02 25.79 -21.66
N ARG A 10 -49.85 26.82 -22.50
CA ARG A 10 -48.58 27.11 -23.16
C ARG A 10 -47.53 27.74 -22.23
N ILE A 11 -47.95 28.48 -21.21
CA ILE A 11 -47.04 29.10 -20.24
C ILE A 11 -46.46 28.03 -19.28
N ILE A 12 -47.26 27.04 -18.90
CA ILE A 12 -46.83 25.94 -18.03
C ILE A 12 -45.79 25.05 -18.72
N LEU A 13 -45.93 24.80 -20.02
CA LEU A 13 -44.97 23.99 -20.79
C LEU A 13 -43.60 24.66 -20.97
N ILE A 14 -43.54 26.00 -21.00
CA ILE A 14 -42.26 26.74 -21.10
C ILE A 14 -41.50 26.69 -19.76
N PHE A 15 -42.20 26.72 -18.62
CA PHE A 15 -41.56 26.57 -17.31
C PHE A 15 -41.01 25.15 -17.06
N ALA A 16 -41.68 24.10 -17.56
CA ALA A 16 -41.18 22.73 -17.44
C ALA A 16 -39.91 22.46 -18.29
N ALA A 17 -39.75 23.17 -19.41
CA ALA A 17 -38.56 23.07 -20.27
C ALA A 17 -37.36 23.88 -19.75
N LEU A 18 -37.56 24.83 -18.84
CA LEU A 18 -36.49 25.65 -18.25
C LEU A 18 -35.91 25.05 -16.95
N PHE A 19 -36.61 24.11 -16.30
CA PHE A 19 -36.06 23.34 -15.17
C PHE A 19 -35.32 22.07 -15.59
N SER A 20 -35.34 21.71 -16.88
CA SER A 20 -34.65 20.55 -17.43
C SER A 20 -33.30 20.89 -18.07
N SER A 21 -32.89 22.17 -18.09
CA SER A 21 -31.53 22.52 -18.45
C SER A 21 -30.59 22.22 -17.28
N ALA A 22 -30.05 21.00 -17.30
CA ALA A 22 -28.74 20.68 -16.75
C ALA A 22 -28.59 20.95 -15.24
N CYS A 23 -29.10 20.01 -14.43
CA CYS A 23 -28.23 19.47 -13.39
C CYS A 23 -27.06 18.76 -14.10
N GLU A 24 -26.16 19.53 -14.70
CA GLU A 24 -24.81 19.07 -14.99
C GLU A 24 -24.22 18.82 -13.62
N GLN A 25 -24.33 17.58 -13.18
CA GLN A 25 -23.79 17.10 -11.92
C GLN A 25 -22.29 17.31 -12.07
N ARG A 26 -21.79 18.48 -11.63
CA ARG A 26 -20.37 18.74 -11.50
C ARG A 26 -19.88 17.71 -10.51
N THR A 27 -19.44 16.58 -11.02
CA THR A 27 -18.73 15.59 -10.23
C THR A 27 -17.57 16.34 -9.63
N ALA A 28 -17.47 16.30 -8.31
CA ALA A 28 -16.38 16.98 -7.65
C ALA A 28 -15.06 16.43 -8.21
N PRO A 29 -13.99 17.23 -8.33
CA PRO A 29 -12.74 16.80 -8.96
C PRO A 29 -12.19 15.46 -8.42
N TRP A 30 -12.41 15.19 -7.13
CA TRP A 30 -12.01 13.95 -6.46
C TRP A 30 -12.82 12.71 -6.90
N GLU A 31 -14.06 12.87 -7.39
CA GLU A 31 -14.87 11.75 -7.90
C GLU A 31 -14.37 11.25 -9.27
N ALA A 32 -13.84 12.16 -10.10
CA ALA A 32 -13.23 11.78 -11.37
C ALA A 32 -11.90 11.05 -11.12
N GLU A 33 -11.09 11.57 -10.20
CA GLU A 33 -9.83 10.96 -9.78
C GLU A 33 -10.05 9.57 -9.15
N ALA A 34 -11.08 9.40 -8.30
CA ALA A 34 -11.44 8.11 -7.73
C ALA A 34 -11.73 7.06 -8.82
N ARG A 35 -12.56 7.41 -9.82
CA ARG A 35 -12.90 6.52 -10.93
C ARG A 35 -11.69 6.15 -11.78
N ASP A 36 -10.77 7.08 -12.00
CA ASP A 36 -9.55 6.82 -12.76
C ASP A 36 -8.66 5.81 -12.03
N VAL A 37 -8.47 5.98 -10.71
CA VAL A 37 -7.69 5.04 -9.89
C VAL A 37 -8.36 3.66 -9.84
N GLU A 38 -9.67 3.61 -9.58
CA GLU A 38 -10.45 2.36 -9.60
C GLU A 38 -10.28 1.62 -10.94
N ALA A 39 -10.35 2.32 -12.06
CA ALA A 39 -10.20 1.72 -13.39
C ALA A 39 -8.83 1.05 -13.59
N THR A 40 -7.77 1.55 -12.94
CA THR A 40 -6.44 0.91 -12.98
C THR A 40 -6.35 -0.40 -12.18
N LEU A 41 -7.28 -0.61 -11.25
CA LEU A 41 -7.32 -1.76 -10.34
C LEU A 41 -8.38 -2.79 -10.72
N LEU A 42 -9.40 -2.44 -11.51
CA LEU A 42 -10.53 -3.32 -11.85
C LEU A 42 -10.13 -4.69 -12.42
N TRP A 43 -8.99 -4.78 -13.11
CA TRP A 43 -8.50 -6.08 -13.62
C TRP A 43 -8.26 -7.12 -12.52
N LEU A 44 -8.08 -6.68 -11.27
CA LEU A 44 -7.86 -7.55 -10.11
C LEU A 44 -9.09 -8.38 -9.74
N ASP A 45 -10.29 -7.96 -10.10
CA ASP A 45 -11.51 -8.71 -9.79
C ASP A 45 -11.59 -10.04 -10.56
N ASP A 46 -11.03 -10.07 -11.77
CA ASP A 46 -10.99 -11.25 -12.63
C ASP A 46 -9.63 -11.97 -12.61
N ALA A 47 -8.65 -11.44 -11.85
CA ALA A 47 -7.31 -11.97 -11.83
C ALA A 47 -7.22 -13.28 -11.01
N ASP A 48 -6.58 -14.29 -11.60
CA ASP A 48 -6.21 -15.52 -10.90
C ASP A 48 -4.71 -15.47 -10.55
N PRO A 49 -4.34 -15.16 -9.29
CA PRO A 49 -2.94 -14.98 -8.91
C PRO A 49 -2.11 -16.25 -9.06
N ILE A 50 -2.69 -17.44 -8.88
CA ILE A 50 -1.96 -18.69 -8.95
C ILE A 50 -1.69 -19.06 -10.41
N ARG A 51 -2.73 -18.98 -11.26
CA ARG A 51 -2.55 -19.21 -12.69
C ARG A 51 -1.55 -18.24 -13.30
N MET A 52 -1.67 -16.94 -12.98
CA MET A 52 -0.72 -15.93 -13.47
C MET A 52 0.71 -16.19 -13.00
N ALA A 53 0.91 -16.63 -11.74
CA ALA A 53 2.23 -17.00 -11.27
C ALA A 53 2.82 -18.17 -12.08
N ILE A 54 2.04 -19.22 -12.34
CA ILE A 54 2.48 -20.36 -13.16
C ILE A 54 2.87 -19.92 -14.57
N ASP A 55 2.06 -19.07 -15.21
CA ASP A 55 2.31 -18.56 -16.56
C ASP A 55 3.59 -17.69 -16.62
N ASP A 56 3.78 -16.80 -15.65
CA ASP A 56 4.96 -15.95 -15.54
C ASP A 56 6.24 -16.75 -15.27
N LEU A 57 6.16 -17.78 -14.41
CA LEU A 57 7.25 -18.71 -14.16
C LEU A 57 7.63 -19.51 -15.41
N GLY A 58 6.65 -19.92 -16.23
CA GLY A 58 6.88 -20.62 -17.50
C GLY A 58 7.48 -19.74 -18.60
N SER A 59 7.29 -18.42 -18.53
CA SER A 59 7.77 -17.44 -19.51
C SER A 59 9.00 -16.65 -19.07
N ASN A 60 9.61 -17.00 -17.92
CA ASN A 60 10.72 -16.27 -17.29
C ASN A 60 10.42 -14.79 -16.98
N SER A 61 9.15 -14.40 -16.84
CA SER A 61 8.73 -13.05 -16.44
C SER A 61 8.55 -12.93 -14.91
N ILE A 62 9.56 -13.39 -14.16
CA ILE A 62 9.48 -13.53 -12.70
C ILE A 62 9.56 -12.16 -12.03
N LYS A 63 8.52 -11.82 -11.27
CA LYS A 63 8.40 -10.56 -10.53
C LYS A 63 7.75 -10.79 -9.17
N PHE A 64 7.82 -9.79 -8.31
CA PHE A 64 7.01 -9.69 -7.12
C PHE A 64 6.17 -8.42 -7.19
N TYR A 65 4.86 -8.58 -7.02
CA TYR A 65 3.95 -7.46 -6.96
C TYR A 65 4.05 -6.75 -5.62
N GLN A 66 4.08 -5.42 -5.65
CA GLN A 66 4.06 -4.58 -4.47
C GLN A 66 2.72 -3.87 -4.36
N VAL A 67 2.15 -3.86 -3.16
CA VAL A 67 1.04 -2.98 -2.82
C VAL A 67 1.64 -1.80 -2.08
N CYS A 68 1.44 -0.60 -2.62
CA CYS A 68 2.03 0.61 -2.09
C CYS A 68 0.91 1.42 -1.46
N SER A 69 0.87 1.62 -0.15
CA SER A 69 0.05 2.69 0.43
C SER A 69 1.01 3.83 0.79
N TYR A 70 1.15 4.17 2.08
CA TYR A 70 2.23 5.04 2.57
C TYR A 70 3.64 4.49 2.29
N SER A 71 3.76 3.17 2.11
CA SER A 71 5.00 2.51 1.69
C SER A 71 4.68 1.26 0.85
N CYS A 72 5.62 0.86 0.00
CA CYS A 72 5.51 -0.34 -0.82
C CYS A 72 5.94 -1.60 -0.06
N ALA A 73 5.08 -2.61 -0.07
CA ALA A 73 5.37 -3.92 0.48
C ALA A 73 5.21 -5.00 -0.58
N SER A 74 6.20 -5.89 -0.69
CA SER A 74 6.05 -7.17 -1.39
C SER A 74 5.26 -8.11 -0.49
N VAL A 75 3.93 -7.93 -0.48
CA VAL A 75 3.02 -8.62 0.45
C VAL A 75 3.14 -10.14 0.30
N GLY A 76 2.94 -10.88 1.40
CA GLY A 76 3.05 -12.35 1.45
C GLY A 76 4.46 -12.86 1.71
N ILE A 77 5.48 -12.15 1.25
CA ILE A 77 6.89 -12.49 1.48
C ILE A 77 7.61 -11.48 2.38
N GLY A 78 7.13 -10.24 2.43
CA GLY A 78 7.80 -9.13 3.09
C GLY A 78 8.85 -8.48 2.21
N TYR A 79 8.93 -7.15 2.23
CA TYR A 79 9.84 -6.39 1.36
C TYR A 79 11.31 -6.79 1.52
N LEU A 80 11.79 -6.93 2.77
CA LEU A 80 13.18 -7.27 3.05
C LEU A 80 13.53 -8.69 2.63
N ASN A 81 12.64 -9.65 2.84
CA ASN A 81 12.86 -11.03 2.38
C ASN A 81 12.89 -11.08 0.86
N GLY A 82 11.93 -10.43 0.19
CA GLY A 82 11.94 -10.31 -1.27
C GLY A 82 13.28 -9.79 -1.80
N LYS A 83 13.74 -8.64 -1.28
CA LYS A 83 15.00 -8.00 -1.73
C LYS A 83 16.26 -8.78 -1.37
N ARG A 84 16.33 -9.40 -0.18
CA ARG A 84 17.53 -10.11 0.28
C ARG A 84 17.62 -11.54 -0.23
N CYS A 85 16.51 -12.26 -0.17
CA CYS A 85 16.47 -13.68 -0.51
C CYS A 85 16.36 -13.87 -2.03
N PHE A 86 15.74 -12.94 -2.75
CA PHE A 86 15.55 -13.03 -4.19
C PHE A 86 16.02 -11.76 -4.92
N PRO A 87 17.30 -11.39 -4.84
CA PRO A 87 17.79 -10.09 -5.32
C PRO A 87 17.71 -9.90 -6.85
N LEU A 88 17.47 -10.97 -7.60
CA LEU A 88 17.34 -10.95 -9.06
C LEU A 88 15.88 -10.85 -9.53
N VAL A 89 14.92 -10.95 -8.62
CA VAL A 89 13.50 -10.82 -8.96
C VAL A 89 13.12 -9.35 -9.00
N GLU A 90 12.42 -8.93 -10.06
CA GLU A 90 11.93 -7.57 -10.17
C GLU A 90 10.79 -7.32 -9.17
N HIS A 91 10.72 -6.11 -8.63
CA HIS A 91 9.64 -5.70 -7.73
C HIS A 91 8.80 -4.63 -8.41
N ILE A 92 7.55 -4.95 -8.71
CA ILE A 92 6.69 -4.11 -9.53
C ILE A 92 5.49 -3.63 -8.71
N PRO A 93 5.28 -2.33 -8.54
CA PRO A 93 4.10 -1.81 -7.87
C PRO A 93 2.84 -2.08 -8.70
N ILE A 94 1.77 -2.49 -8.02
CA ILE A 94 0.43 -2.51 -8.61
C ILE A 94 -0.03 -1.06 -8.73
N LYS A 95 -0.24 -0.59 -9.97
CA LYS A 95 -0.73 0.77 -10.25
C LYS A 95 -2.09 0.99 -9.59
N GLY A 96 -2.33 2.22 -9.14
CA GLY A 96 -3.54 2.56 -8.38
C GLY A 96 -3.40 2.32 -6.88
N THR A 97 -2.41 1.54 -6.42
CA THR A 97 -2.30 1.28 -4.98
C THR A 97 -1.71 2.45 -4.20
N SER A 98 -0.75 3.18 -4.80
CA SER A 98 -0.01 4.29 -4.18
C SER A 98 -0.84 5.53 -3.89
N ASP A 99 -2.04 5.58 -4.44
CA ASP A 99 -2.90 6.75 -4.38
C ASP A 99 -3.61 6.83 -3.03
N ILE A 100 -4.04 8.03 -2.65
CA ILE A 100 -4.88 8.21 -1.46
C ILE A 100 -6.18 7.43 -1.69
N ILE A 101 -6.74 6.80 -0.65
CA ILE A 101 -8.03 6.13 -0.76
C ILE A 101 -9.12 7.20 -0.94
N LEU A 102 -9.77 7.20 -2.09
CA LEU A 102 -10.74 8.24 -2.50
C LEU A 102 -12.20 7.76 -2.44
N SER A 103 -12.43 6.46 -2.28
CA SER A 103 -13.76 5.85 -2.27
C SER A 103 -13.76 4.49 -1.56
N GLU A 104 -14.95 4.01 -1.21
CA GLU A 104 -15.16 2.64 -0.68
C GLU A 104 -14.74 1.57 -1.70
N GLU A 105 -14.99 1.82 -2.99
CA GLU A 105 -14.61 0.88 -4.04
C GLU A 105 -13.09 0.80 -4.22
N HIS A 106 -12.39 1.94 -4.15
CA HIS A 106 -10.93 1.95 -4.12
C HIS A 106 -10.41 1.18 -2.89
N GLU A 107 -11.00 1.35 -1.70
CA GLU A 107 -10.63 0.57 -0.51
C GLU A 107 -10.85 -0.94 -0.70
N ARG A 108 -11.99 -1.33 -1.29
CA ARG A 108 -12.27 -2.74 -1.64
C ARG A 108 -11.20 -3.30 -2.57
N LEU A 109 -10.90 -2.59 -3.65
CA LEU A 109 -9.89 -2.97 -4.64
C LEU A 109 -8.48 -3.03 -4.05
N MET A 110 -8.14 -2.16 -3.11
CA MET A 110 -6.91 -2.25 -2.32
C MET A 110 -6.82 -3.57 -1.53
N GLY A 111 -7.94 -3.98 -0.93
CA GLY A 111 -8.05 -5.29 -0.29
C GLY A 111 -7.87 -6.47 -1.26
N VAL A 112 -8.41 -6.36 -2.48
CA VAL A 112 -8.21 -7.37 -3.54
C VAL A 112 -6.74 -7.41 -3.97
N ALA A 113 -6.12 -6.26 -4.23
CA ALA A 113 -4.69 -6.14 -4.59
C ALA A 113 -3.79 -6.80 -3.55
N HIS A 114 -4.08 -6.62 -2.26
CA HIS A 114 -3.32 -7.22 -1.17
C HIS A 114 -3.42 -8.75 -1.18
N ARG A 115 -4.63 -9.32 -1.37
CA ARG A 115 -4.83 -10.77 -1.46
C ARG A 115 -4.18 -11.36 -2.71
N PHE A 116 -4.34 -10.68 -3.85
CA PHE A 116 -3.70 -11.06 -5.12
C PHE A 116 -2.17 -11.12 -4.95
N ALA A 117 -1.55 -10.03 -4.50
CA ALA A 117 -0.10 -9.95 -4.33
C ALA A 117 0.41 -11.00 -3.34
N THR A 118 -0.34 -11.26 -2.25
CA THR A 118 0.01 -12.32 -1.29
C THR A 118 0.09 -13.68 -1.97
N GLN A 119 -0.97 -14.10 -2.64
CA GLN A 119 -1.03 -15.43 -3.24
C GLN A 119 0.00 -15.58 -4.37
N TYR A 120 0.08 -14.60 -5.26
CA TYR A 120 1.05 -14.60 -6.36
C TYR A 120 2.49 -14.65 -5.85
N ASN A 121 2.88 -13.73 -4.95
CA ASN A 121 4.25 -13.63 -4.47
C ASN A 121 4.67 -14.87 -3.67
N THR A 122 3.77 -15.43 -2.86
CA THR A 122 4.03 -16.67 -2.13
C THR A 122 4.27 -17.84 -3.09
N GLU A 123 3.49 -17.93 -4.17
CA GLU A 123 3.67 -19.00 -5.16
C GLU A 123 5.00 -18.89 -5.90
N VAL A 124 5.35 -17.67 -6.35
CA VAL A 124 6.64 -17.41 -7.00
C VAL A 124 7.80 -17.70 -6.03
N ALA A 125 7.73 -17.22 -4.78
CA ALA A 125 8.78 -17.46 -3.80
C ALA A 125 8.95 -18.95 -3.46
N ARG A 126 7.84 -19.69 -3.34
CA ARG A 126 7.86 -21.15 -3.14
C ARG A 126 8.59 -21.84 -4.28
N PHE A 127 8.21 -21.55 -5.53
CA PHE A 127 8.87 -22.11 -6.70
C PHE A 127 10.38 -21.80 -6.72
N LEU A 128 10.76 -20.55 -6.45
CA LEU A 128 12.17 -20.14 -6.45
C LEU A 128 12.97 -20.82 -5.32
N ASN A 129 12.36 -21.04 -4.15
CA ASN A 129 12.96 -21.81 -3.06
C ASN A 129 13.18 -23.27 -3.47
N ASP A 130 12.17 -23.92 -4.08
CA ASP A 130 12.25 -25.31 -4.55
C ASP A 130 13.34 -25.49 -5.63
N LYS A 131 13.65 -24.42 -6.38
CA LYS A 131 14.74 -24.38 -7.35
C LYS A 131 16.11 -23.99 -6.77
N GLY A 132 16.19 -23.72 -5.47
CA GLY A 132 17.44 -23.30 -4.81
C GLY A 132 17.95 -21.93 -5.26
N VAL A 133 17.06 -21.05 -5.75
CA VAL A 133 17.41 -19.69 -6.23
C VAL A 133 17.51 -18.70 -5.08
N SER A 134 16.87 -18.98 -3.94
CA SER A 134 16.94 -18.14 -2.76
C SER A 134 18.35 -18.08 -2.18
N LYS A 135 18.78 -16.87 -1.81
CA LYS A 135 20.04 -16.62 -1.07
C LYS A 135 19.88 -16.71 0.45
N CYS A 136 18.67 -16.94 0.94
CA CYS A 136 18.40 -17.09 2.36
C CYS A 136 18.16 -18.56 2.69
N ASP A 137 18.58 -18.95 3.90
CA ASP A 137 18.18 -20.22 4.46
C ASP A 137 16.66 -20.29 4.61
N HIS A 138 16.14 -21.52 4.54
CA HIS A 138 14.72 -21.77 4.66
C HIS A 138 14.20 -21.29 6.02
N GLY A 139 13.10 -20.51 6.02
CA GLY A 139 12.47 -20.00 7.24
C GLY A 139 13.06 -18.69 7.80
N VAL A 140 14.05 -18.07 7.13
CA VAL A 140 14.56 -16.75 7.54
C VAL A 140 13.55 -15.65 7.19
N ASP A 141 13.09 -14.90 8.20
CA ASP A 141 12.27 -13.70 8.04
C ASP A 141 13.01 -12.44 8.53
N TRP A 142 13.65 -11.75 7.59
CA TRP A 142 14.32 -10.46 7.81
C TRP A 142 13.36 -9.33 8.18
N GLY A 143 12.08 -9.42 7.81
CA GLY A 143 11.05 -8.48 8.24
C GLY A 143 10.83 -8.58 9.75
N ALA A 144 10.60 -9.80 10.24
CA ALA A 144 10.48 -10.08 11.66
C ALA A 144 11.76 -9.70 12.43
N ALA A 145 12.93 -10.07 11.93
CA ALA A 145 14.20 -9.73 12.56
C ALA A 145 14.42 -8.21 12.71
N ARG A 146 14.10 -7.42 11.66
CA ARG A 146 14.15 -5.95 11.74
C ARG A 146 13.19 -5.44 12.81
N ASN A 147 11.94 -5.90 12.81
CA ASN A 147 10.93 -5.42 13.75
C ASN A 147 11.35 -5.72 15.20
N SER A 148 11.86 -6.92 15.48
CA SER A 148 12.39 -7.26 16.81
C SER A 148 13.57 -6.37 17.23
N LEU A 149 14.47 -6.03 16.30
CA LEU A 149 15.56 -5.09 16.58
C LEU A 149 15.03 -3.68 16.87
N THR A 150 14.05 -3.21 16.09
CA THR A 150 13.41 -1.91 16.30
C THR A 150 12.73 -1.86 17.67
N ASP A 151 11.93 -2.87 18.02
CA ASP A 151 11.24 -2.95 19.33
C ASP A 151 12.23 -2.93 20.49
N PHE A 152 13.33 -3.68 20.37
CA PHE A 152 14.42 -3.68 21.34
C PHE A 152 15.08 -2.29 21.50
N VAL A 153 15.35 -1.59 20.39
CA VAL A 153 15.91 -0.23 20.44
C VAL A 153 14.91 0.74 21.09
N TRP A 154 13.62 0.63 20.79
CA TRP A 154 12.58 1.42 21.43
C TRP A 154 12.45 1.14 22.92
N SER A 155 12.56 -0.13 23.36
CA SER A 155 12.54 -0.46 24.79
C SER A 155 13.76 0.11 25.50
N LEU A 156 14.96 -0.02 24.92
CA LEU A 156 16.18 0.58 25.45
C LEU A 156 16.06 2.09 25.61
N ASN A 157 15.60 2.81 24.58
CA ASN A 157 15.42 4.26 24.65
C ASN A 157 14.40 4.68 25.71
N ARG A 158 13.32 3.91 25.85
CA ARG A 158 12.32 4.13 26.89
C ARG A 158 12.91 3.92 28.27
N ASP A 159 13.67 2.86 28.47
CA ASP A 159 14.30 2.55 29.76
C ASP A 159 15.35 3.61 30.12
N ILE A 160 16.16 4.07 29.17
CA ILE A 160 17.09 5.20 29.33
C ILE A 160 16.34 6.49 29.69
N SER A 161 15.22 6.79 29.02
CA SER A 161 14.41 7.98 29.32
C SER A 161 13.73 7.91 30.69
N LYS A 162 13.34 6.71 31.14
CA LYS A 162 12.73 6.45 32.46
C LYS A 162 13.74 6.46 33.60
N GLN A 163 15.00 6.08 33.32
CA GLN A 163 16.10 6.24 34.26
C GLN A 163 16.45 7.72 34.51
N GLY A 164 15.82 8.65 33.78
CA GLY A 164 15.95 10.08 33.97
C GLY A 164 17.31 10.59 33.51
N HIS A 165 17.40 11.89 33.29
CA HIS A 165 18.68 12.60 33.32
C HIS A 165 19.40 12.32 34.65
N VAL A 166 20.16 11.23 34.73
CA VAL A 166 21.29 11.11 35.63
C VAL A 166 22.46 11.63 34.82
N GLY A 167 23.02 12.75 35.29
CA GLY A 167 23.94 13.60 34.54
C GLY A 167 25.13 12.89 33.92
N ALA A 168 25.78 13.61 32.99
CA ALA A 168 27.06 13.29 32.36
C ALA A 168 27.79 12.15 33.08
N TYR A 169 27.84 10.99 32.43
CA TYR A 169 28.64 9.87 32.93
C TYR A 169 30.05 10.40 33.24
N PRO A 170 30.55 10.25 34.48
CA PRO A 170 31.90 10.65 34.75
C PRO A 170 32.83 9.81 33.88
N VAL A 171 33.53 10.48 32.96
CA VAL A 171 34.57 9.85 32.15
C VAL A 171 35.68 9.46 33.11
N LYS A 172 35.86 8.16 33.31
CA LYS A 172 37.02 7.65 34.05
C LYS A 172 38.25 7.81 33.17
N ASN A 173 39.30 8.43 33.69
CA ASN A 173 40.57 8.41 32.99
C ASN A 173 41.16 6.99 32.97
N LYS A 174 42.27 6.79 32.25
CA LYS A 174 42.94 5.48 32.10
C LYS A 174 43.37 4.82 33.42
N TRP A 175 43.22 5.50 34.55
CA TRP A 175 43.53 5.03 35.90
C TRP A 175 42.29 4.77 36.76
N GLY A 176 41.08 4.88 36.19
CA GLY A 176 39.83 4.54 36.85
C GLY A 176 39.26 5.61 37.79
N GLN A 177 39.85 6.81 37.83
CA GLN A 177 39.37 7.93 38.65
C GLN A 177 38.33 8.76 37.89
N ILE A 178 37.28 9.18 38.61
CA ILE A 178 36.20 10.03 38.09
C ILE A 178 36.68 11.48 38.06
N GLU A 179 36.75 12.09 36.88
CA GLU A 179 37.07 13.51 36.74
C GLU A 179 35.79 14.37 36.85
N PRO A 180 35.82 15.50 37.59
CA PRO A 180 34.70 16.44 37.61
C PRO A 180 34.54 17.10 36.22
N PRO A 181 33.31 17.49 35.84
CA PRO A 181 33.06 18.07 34.53
C PRO A 181 33.85 19.39 34.35
N PRO A 182 34.35 19.68 33.13
CA PRO A 182 35.02 20.95 32.86
C PRO A 182 34.02 22.11 33.05
N VAL A 183 34.49 23.17 33.72
CA VAL A 183 33.76 24.43 33.92
C VAL A 183 33.75 25.24 32.62
#